data_AF-A0A7X8IZ60-F1
#
_entry.id   AF-A0A7X8IZ60-F1
#
_cell.length_a   1.000
_cell.length_b   1.000
_cell.length_c   1.000
_cell.angle_alpha   90.00
_cell.angle_beta   90.00
_cell.angle_gamma   90.00
#
_symmetry.space_group_name_H-M   'P 1'
#
loop_
_entity.id
_entity.type
_entity.pdbx_description
1 polymer ?
#
loop_
_entity_poly.entity_id
_entity_poly.type
_entity_poly.pdbx_seq_one_letter_code
_entity_poly.pdbx_strand_id
1 'polypeptide(L)'
;MTTFIIGIIILIVGGYLYGSYCEKVFGPDDRETPAITKADGVDFVAMKKWKNSLINLLNIAGTGPVLGPIQGILFGPVAFITIPLGCVLAGSMHDYFSGMIS
;
A
#
# COMPACT_ATOMS: atom_id res chain seq x y z
N MET A 1 15.90 11.25 15.62
CA MET A 1 16.38 9.89 15.28
C MET A 1 15.54 8.81 15.93
N THR A 2 15.19 8.92 17.22
CA THR A 2 14.33 7.93 17.91
C THR A 2 12.98 7.70 17.22
N THR A 3 12.24 8.76 16.88
CA THR A 3 10.93 8.64 16.22
C THR A 3 11.01 8.01 14.82
N PHE A 4 12.10 8.27 14.11
CA PHE A 4 12.38 7.67 12.80
C PHE A 4 12.61 6.15 12.90
N ILE A 5 13.41 5.71 13.88
CA ILE A 5 13.66 4.28 14.12
C ILE A 5 12.35 3.58 14.53
N ILE A 6 11.57 4.21 15.42
CA ILE A 6 10.25 3.70 15.81
C ILE A 6 9.34 3.55 14.59
N GLY A 7 9.32 4.55 13.70
CA GLY A 7 8.56 4.51 12.45
C GLY A 7 8.92 3.31 11.57
N ILE A 8 10.22 3.02 11.40
CA ILE A 8 10.68 1.85 10.65
C ILE A 8 10.21 0.55 11.30
N ILE A 9 10.31 0.45 12.63
CA ILE A 9 9.83 -0.73 13.36
C ILE A 9 8.32 -0.92 13.15
N ILE A 10 7.53 0.16 13.17
CA ILE A 10 6.09 0.11 12.88
C ILE A 10 5.83 -0.41 11.46
N LEU A 11 6.57 0.06 10.45
CA LEU A 11 6.40 -0.42 9.08
C LEU A 11 6.68 -1.92 8.95
N ILE A 12 7.78 -2.39 9.54
CA ILE A 12 8.20 -3.80 9.43
C ILE A 12 7.27 -4.70 10.23
N VAL A 13 7.11 -4.42 11.53
CA VAL A 13 6.33 -5.27 12.44
C VAL A 13 4.83 -5.15 12.13
N GLY A 14 4.34 -3.93 11.95
CA GLY A 14 2.95 -3.67 11.58
C GLY A 14 2.61 -4.26 10.22
N GLY A 15 3.48 -4.08 9.22
CA GLY A 15 3.29 -4.68 7.90
C GLY A 15 3.19 -6.20 7.95
N TYR A 16 4.04 -6.87 8.72
CA TYR A 16 3.99 -8.34 8.86
C TYR A 16 2.75 -8.82 9.64
N LEU A 17 2.51 -8.27 10.84
CA LEU A 17 1.41 -8.71 11.70
C LEU A 17 0.04 -8.37 11.12
N TYR A 18 -0.14 -7.12 10.67
CA TYR A 18 -1.40 -6.66 10.12
C TYR A 18 -1.63 -7.21 8.71
N GLY A 19 -0.58 -7.34 7.90
CA GLY A 19 -0.67 -7.99 6.59
C GLY A 19 -1.15 -9.45 6.71
N SER A 20 -0.55 -10.23 7.61
CA SER A 20 -1.00 -11.62 7.86
C SER A 20 -2.43 -11.69 8.40
N TYR A 21 -2.86 -10.71 9.19
CA TYR A 21 -4.25 -10.60 9.63
C TYR A 21 -5.21 -10.31 8.47
N CYS A 22 -4.90 -9.31 7.63
CA CYS A 22 -5.72 -8.94 6.47
C CYS A 22 -5.86 -10.09 5.47
N GLU A 23 -4.79 -10.84 5.22
CA GLU A 23 -4.82 -12.03 4.35
C GLU A 23 -5.77 -13.11 4.89
N LYS A 24 -5.73 -13.38 6.20
CA LYS A 24 -6.64 -14.33 6.85
C LYS A 24 -8.10 -13.89 6.81
N VAL A 25 -8.36 -12.59 6.92
CA VAL A 25 -9.72 -12.03 6.89
C VAL A 25 -10.30 -12.10 5.48
N PHE A 26 -9.50 -11.81 4.45
CA PHE A 26 -10.00 -11.79 3.08
C PHE A 26 -10.12 -13.19 2.47
N GLY A 27 -9.15 -14.07 2.72
CA GLY A 27 -9.12 -15.41 2.14
C GLY A 27 -8.85 -15.37 0.63
N PRO A 28 -7.59 -15.20 0.19
CA PRO A 28 -7.26 -15.19 -1.23
C PRO A 28 -7.65 -16.51 -1.91
N ASP A 29 -8.11 -16.41 -3.15
CA ASP A 29 -8.61 -17.52 -3.97
C ASP A 29 -7.82 -17.60 -5.29
N ASP A 30 -7.80 -18.76 -5.94
CA ASP A 30 -7.04 -19.04 -7.17
C ASP A 30 -7.83 -18.68 -8.45
N ARG A 31 -8.85 -17.81 -8.33
CA ARG A 31 -9.63 -17.34 -9.48
C ARG A 31 -8.77 -16.53 -10.43
N GLU A 32 -9.00 -16.73 -11.73
CA GLU A 32 -8.39 -15.87 -12.74
C GLU A 32 -8.87 -14.44 -12.58
N THR A 33 -7.94 -13.48 -12.59
CA THR A 33 -8.26 -12.07 -12.42
C THR A 33 -9.06 -11.54 -13.61
N PRO A 34 -9.90 -10.49 -13.42
CA PRO A 34 -10.61 -9.84 -14.51
C PRO A 34 -9.72 -9.34 -15.64
N ALA A 35 -8.46 -9.01 -15.32
CA ALA A 35 -7.45 -8.62 -16.29
C ALA A 35 -7.19 -9.70 -17.35
N ILE A 36 -7.51 -10.97 -17.05
CA ILE A 36 -7.39 -12.13 -17.95
C ILE A 36 -8.77 -12.51 -18.50
N THR A 37 -9.77 -12.67 -17.63
CA THR A 37 -11.10 -13.21 -18.02
C THR A 37 -11.97 -12.22 -18.79
N LYS A 38 -11.75 -10.91 -18.59
CA LYS A 38 -12.52 -9.82 -19.23
C LYS A 38 -11.62 -8.88 -20.05
N ALA A 39 -10.50 -9.39 -20.58
CA ALA A 39 -9.50 -8.59 -21.30
C ALA A 39 -10.09 -7.91 -22.56
N ASP A 40 -10.59 -6.70 -22.39
CA ASP A 40 -11.24 -5.88 -23.43
C ASP A 40 -10.28 -4.88 -24.08
N GLY A 41 -9.06 -4.73 -23.54
CA GLY A 41 -8.05 -3.81 -24.04
C GLY A 41 -8.26 -2.34 -23.61
N VAL A 42 -9.30 -2.06 -22.81
CA VAL A 42 -9.63 -0.71 -22.33
C VAL A 42 -9.66 -0.70 -20.80
N ASP A 43 -10.62 -1.37 -20.18
CA ASP A 43 -10.78 -1.43 -18.72
C ASP A 43 -9.93 -2.55 -18.11
N PHE A 44 -9.75 -3.65 -18.84
CA PHE A 44 -8.98 -4.82 -18.40
C PHE A 44 -7.87 -5.14 -19.41
N VAL A 45 -6.63 -4.92 -18.97
CA VAL A 45 -5.43 -5.18 -19.78
C VAL A 45 -4.48 -6.08 -19.01
N ALA A 46 -4.22 -7.27 -19.54
CA ALA A 46 -3.20 -8.17 -19.02
C ALA A 46 -1.82 -7.51 -19.12
N MET A 47 -1.14 -7.33 -17.99
CA MET A 47 0.17 -6.68 -17.91
C MET A 47 1.19 -7.56 -17.20
N LYS A 48 2.45 -7.42 -17.59
CA LYS A 48 3.57 -8.06 -16.88
C LYS A 48 3.65 -7.51 -15.45
N LYS A 49 3.89 -8.39 -14.46
CA LYS A 49 3.93 -8.06 -13.02
C LYS A 49 4.80 -6.84 -12.68
N TRP A 50 5.98 -6.72 -13.30
CA TRP A 50 6.90 -5.60 -13.05
C TRP A 50 6.34 -4.25 -13.53
N LYS A 51 5.65 -4.23 -14.68
CA LYS A 51 5.02 -3.02 -15.22
C LYS A 51 3.87 -2.60 -14.31
N ASN A 52 3.04 -3.56 -13.87
CA ASN A 52 1.96 -3.29 -12.92
C ASN A 52 2.49 -2.74 -11.59
N SER A 53 3.53 -3.35 -11.03
CA SER A 53 4.16 -2.88 -9.78
C SER A 53 4.71 -1.45 -9.90
N LEU A 54 5.37 -1.12 -11.02
CA LEU A 54 5.89 0.22 -11.27
C LEU A 54 4.77 1.26 -11.39
N ILE A 55 3.66 0.93 -12.05
CA ILE A 55 2.51 1.83 -12.18
C ILE A 55 1.92 2.13 -10.80
N ASN A 56 1.72 1.10 -9.97
CA ASN A 56 1.23 1.27 -8.59
C ASN A 56 2.18 2.12 -7.75
N LEU A 57 3.49 1.88 -7.88
CA LEU A 57 4.51 2.70 -7.21
C LEU A 57 4.44 4.17 -7.66
N LEU A 58 4.35 4.43 -8.98
CA LEU A 58 4.25 5.78 -9.54
C LEU A 58 2.98 6.50 -9.06
N ASN A 59 1.85 5.80 -9.00
CA ASN A 59 0.57 6.35 -8.55
C ASN A 59 0.63 6.86 -7.11
N ILE A 60 1.35 6.17 -6.22
CA ILE A 60 1.49 6.57 -4.82
C ILE A 60 2.65 7.56 -4.64
N ALA A 61 3.75 7.38 -5.37
CA ALA A 61 4.96 8.19 -5.28
C ALA A 61 4.73 9.66 -5.64
N GLY A 62 3.69 10.01 -6.39
CA GLY A 62 3.34 11.41 -6.67
C GLY A 62 2.91 12.18 -5.41
N THR A 63 2.17 11.55 -4.50
CA THR A 63 1.61 12.21 -3.31
C THR A 63 2.58 12.26 -2.14
N GLY A 64 3.49 11.28 -2.03
CA GLY A 64 4.47 11.18 -0.93
C GLY A 64 5.38 12.41 -0.76
N PRO A 65 6.07 12.91 -1.81
CA PRO A 65 6.92 14.09 -1.75
C PRO A 65 6.19 15.40 -1.44
N VAL A 66 4.86 15.43 -1.57
CA VAL A 66 4.05 16.61 -1.21
C VAL A 66 3.55 16.50 0.23
N LEU A 67 2.88 15.39 0.56
CA LEU A 67 2.25 15.21 1.87
C LEU A 67 3.28 14.97 2.99
N GLY A 68 4.39 14.28 2.70
CA GLY A 68 5.45 13.99 3.65
C GLY A 68 6.10 15.25 4.24
N PRO A 69 6.61 16.18 3.41
CA PRO A 69 7.17 17.44 3.90
C PRO A 69 6.16 18.33 4.62
N ILE A 70 4.90 18.38 4.14
CA ILE A 70 3.83 19.13 4.82
C ILE A 70 3.63 18.57 6.24
N GLN A 71 3.50 17.25 6.39
CA GLN A 71 3.39 16.59 7.70
C GLN A 71 4.62 16.85 8.57
N GLY A 72 5.83 16.82 7.99
CA GLY A 72 7.08 17.12 8.70
C GLY A 72 7.16 18.56 9.21
N ILE A 73 6.71 19.54 8.42
CA ILE A 73 6.69 20.96 8.81
C ILE A 73 5.64 21.22 9.89
N LEU A 74 4.44 20.65 9.75
CA LEU A 74 3.32 20.90 10.67
C LEU A 74 3.44 20.15 12.01
N PHE A 75 3.91 18.90 11.98
CA PHE A 75 3.89 18.01 13.15
C PHE A 75 5.29 17.60 13.63
N GLY A 76 6.35 18.05 12.95
CA GLY A 76 7.72 17.79 13.34
C GLY A 76 8.05 16.30 13.40
N PRO A 77 8.89 15.86 14.36
CA PRO A 77 9.34 14.47 14.45
C PRO A 77 8.24 13.43 14.71
N VAL A 78 7.03 13.83 15.12
CA VAL A 78 5.88 12.94 15.33
C VAL A 78 5.36 12.38 14.00
N ALA A 79 5.56 13.11 12.89
CA ALA A 79 5.20 12.67 11.55
C ALA A 79 5.84 11.31 11.19
N PHE A 80 7.05 11.03 11.71
CA PHE A 80 7.73 9.74 11.50
C PHE A 80 7.04 8.54 12.15
N ILE A 81 6.06 8.76 13.03
CA ILE A 81 5.26 7.70 13.65
C ILE A 81 3.89 7.64 12.98
N THR A 82 3.23 8.79 12.81
CA THR A 82 1.87 8.86 12.28
C THR A 82 1.80 8.42 10.82
N ILE A 83 2.81 8.73 9.99
CA ILE A 83 2.88 8.31 8.59
C ILE A 83 2.96 6.77 8.49
N PRO A 84 3.94 6.08 9.12
CA PRO A 84 3.97 4.61 9.17
C PRO A 84 2.69 3.98 9.70
N LEU A 85 2.13 4.53 10.77
CA LEU A 85 0.94 3.97 11.40
C LEU A 85 -0.27 4.04 10.46
N GLY A 86 -0.49 5.20 9.83
CA GLY A 86 -1.55 5.36 8.82
C GLY A 86 -1.33 4.50 7.58
N CYS A 87 -0.08 4.36 7.14
CA CYS A 87 0.28 3.49 6.02
C CYS A 87 -0.08 2.02 6.30
N VAL A 88 0.25 1.49 7.48
CA VAL A 88 -0.07 0.10 7.85
C VAL A 88 -1.58 -0.11 8.03
N LEU A 89 -2.27 0.79 8.74
CA LEU A 89 -3.66 0.55 9.12
C LEU A 89 -4.65 0.83 7.98
N ALA A 90 -4.42 1.91 7.22
CA ALA A 90 -5.33 2.36 6.18
C ALA A 90 -4.79 2.06 4.78
N GLY A 91 -3.55 2.48 4.48
CA GLY A 91 -2.99 2.40 3.13
C GLY A 91 -2.85 0.97 2.62
N SER A 92 -2.06 0.15 3.29
CA SER A 92 -1.76 -1.22 2.84
C SER A 92 -3.00 -2.11 2.81
N MET A 93 -3.93 -1.95 3.75
CA MET A 93 -5.21 -2.68 3.75
C MET A 93 -6.10 -2.24 2.60
N HIS A 94 -6.23 -0.93 2.35
CA HIS A 94 -7.03 -0.41 1.25
C HIS A 94 -6.53 -0.94 -0.10
N ASP A 95 -5.21 -0.89 -0.32
CA ASP A 95 -4.60 -1.36 -1.57
C ASP A 95 -4.74 -2.88 -1.72
N TYR A 96 -4.53 -3.63 -0.64
CA TYR A 96 -4.73 -5.08 -0.61
C TYR A 96 -6.18 -5.42 -0.96
N PHE A 97 -7.17 -4.85 -0.28
CA PHE A 97 -8.59 -5.17 -0.54
C PHE A 97 -9.03 -4.73 -1.94
N SER A 98 -8.61 -3.56 -2.40
CA SER A 98 -8.92 -3.08 -3.76
C SER A 98 -8.41 -4.07 -4.82
N GLY A 99 -7.19 -4.59 -4.65
CA GLY A 99 -6.61 -5.58 -5.55
C GLY A 99 -7.29 -6.96 -5.50
N MET A 100 -7.91 -7.30 -4.37
CA MET A 100 -8.52 -8.61 -4.13
C MET A 100 -10.02 -8.68 -4.47
N ILE A 101 -10.69 -7.51 -4.55
CA ILE A 101 -12.11 -7.39 -4.97
C ILE A 101 -12.27 -7.46 -6.49
N SER A 102 -11.23 -7.09 -7.25
CA SER A 102 -11.17 -7.26 -8.71
C SER A 102 -11.15 -8.73 -9.09
#